data_AF-A0A950T9E0-F1
#
_entry.id   AF-A0A950T9E0-F1
#
_cell.length_a   1.000
_cell.length_b   1.000
_cell.length_c   1.000
_cell.angle_alpha   90.00
_cell.angle_beta   90.00
_cell.angle_gamma   90.00
#
_symmetry.space_group_name_H-M   'P 1'
#
loop_
_entity.id
_entity.type
_entity.pdbx_description
1 polymer ?
#
loop_
_entity_poly.entity_id
_entity_poly.type
_entity_poly.pdbx_seq_one_letter_code
_entity_poly.pdbx_strand_id
1 'polypeptide(L)'
;MSTHESASHEGHGTAPFVLRVAPSRSRVLFVTPEIGDFVKVGGLGDVSAALPRALLPSCDVRVLVPGYRQLLARCGALQIVGRCEAFAA
;
A
#
# COMPACT_ATOMS: atom_id res chain seq x y z
N MET A 1 6.34 49.20 10.17
CA MET A 1 5.83 48.14 9.27
C MET A 1 6.79 46.98 9.39
N SER A 2 6.25 45.81 9.71
CA SER A 2 6.93 44.61 10.22
C SER A 2 8.02 44.03 9.31
N THR A 3 9.06 43.54 9.98
CA THR A 3 9.96 42.45 9.56
C THR A 3 9.21 41.12 9.43
N HIS A 4 9.60 40.30 8.44
CA HIS A 4 9.62 38.82 8.38
C HIS A 4 10.06 38.50 6.94
N GLU A 5 11.33 38.22 6.63
CA GLU A 5 12.14 37.03 6.93
C GLU A 5 11.51 35.70 6.48
N SER A 6 12.23 35.06 5.53
CA SER A 6 12.33 33.62 5.27
C SER A 6 11.08 32.83 4.89
N ALA A 7 11.11 32.21 3.70
CA ALA A 7 11.62 30.84 3.59
C ALA A 7 11.31 30.27 2.21
N SER A 8 12.38 30.03 1.46
CA SER A 8 12.56 28.92 0.54
C SER A 8 11.59 27.75 0.76
N HIS A 9 10.68 27.54 -0.19
CA HIS A 9 9.99 26.26 -0.33
C HIS A 9 10.96 25.27 -0.96
N GLU A 10 11.80 24.68 -0.11
CA GLU A 10 12.60 23.51 -0.46
C GLU A 10 11.69 22.33 -0.80
N GLY A 11 12.11 21.60 -1.84
CA GLY A 11 11.31 20.61 -2.53
C GLY A 11 10.86 19.44 -1.66
N HIS A 12 9.60 19.06 -1.84
CA HIS A 12 9.19 17.70 -1.57
C HIS A 12 9.72 16.80 -2.69
N GLY A 13 10.93 16.29 -2.49
CA GLY A 13 11.49 15.24 -3.31
C GLY A 13 10.53 14.05 -3.34
N THR A 14 9.90 13.83 -4.50
CA THR A 14 9.25 12.57 -4.83
C THR A 14 10.37 11.55 -5.00
N ALA A 15 10.83 10.98 -3.89
CA ALA A 15 11.74 9.85 -3.97
C ALA A 15 11.03 8.77 -4.79
N PRO A 16 11.57 8.33 -5.93
CA PRO A 16 10.93 7.32 -6.73
C PRO A 16 10.79 6.07 -5.87
N PHE A 17 9.58 5.55 -5.78
CA PHE A 17 9.40 4.19 -5.28
C PHE A 17 10.04 3.23 -6.26
N VAL A 18 11.26 2.86 -5.93
CA VAL A 18 11.93 1.75 -6.57
C VAL A 18 11.31 0.50 -5.97
N LEU A 19 10.52 -0.21 -6.78
CA LEU A 19 10.10 -1.58 -6.47
C LEU A 19 11.38 -2.41 -6.31
N ARG A 20 11.87 -2.55 -5.07
CA ARG A 20 13.05 -3.36 -4.79
C ARG A 20 12.68 -4.81 -5.04
N VAL A 21 13.10 -5.30 -6.19
CA VAL A 21 13.08 -6.71 -6.53
C VAL A 21 14.16 -7.38 -5.70
N ALA A 22 13.79 -8.20 -4.72
CA ALA A 22 14.71 -9.14 -4.11
C ALA A 22 15.09 -10.22 -5.15
N PRO A 23 16.35 -10.66 -5.24
CA PRO A 23 16.72 -11.72 -6.18
C PRO A 23 16.12 -13.08 -5.76
N SER A 24 15.65 -13.81 -6.78
CA SER A 24 15.21 -15.23 -6.82
C SER A 24 14.30 -15.77 -5.70
N ARG A 25 13.37 -14.97 -5.18
CA ARG A 25 12.17 -15.50 -4.49
C ARG A 25 10.94 -15.28 -5.36
N SER A 26 10.00 -16.24 -5.32
CA SER A 26 8.73 -16.12 -6.03
C SER A 26 8.00 -14.85 -5.58
N ARG A 27 7.53 -14.05 -6.54
CA ARG A 27 6.73 -12.84 -6.26
C ARG A 27 5.25 -13.21 -6.23
N VAL A 28 4.57 -12.84 -5.17
CA VAL A 28 3.15 -13.13 -4.96
C VAL A 28 2.41 -11.84 -4.65
N LEU A 29 1.41 -11.51 -5.46
CA LEU A 29 0.44 -10.47 -5.16
C LEU A 29 -0.85 -11.13 -4.69
N PHE A 30 -1.13 -11.04 -3.39
CA PHE A 30 -2.34 -11.55 -2.79
C PHE A 30 -3.44 -10.48 -2.87
N VAL A 31 -4.45 -10.72 -3.72
CA VAL A 31 -5.55 -9.76 -3.94
C VAL A 31 -6.78 -10.23 -3.16
N THR A 32 -7.33 -9.38 -2.31
CA THR A 32 -8.45 -9.75 -1.43
C THR A 32 -9.37 -8.56 -1.14
N PRO A 33 -10.70 -8.76 -1.07
CA PRO A 33 -11.63 -7.74 -0.62
C PRO A 33 -11.68 -7.60 0.92
N GLU A 34 -11.13 -8.57 1.67
CA GLU A 34 -11.15 -8.57 3.12
C GLU A 34 -9.73 -8.62 3.69
N ILE A 35 -9.46 -7.80 4.70
CA ILE A 35 -8.21 -7.82 5.44
C ILE A 35 -8.49 -7.51 6.91
N GLY A 36 -8.16 -8.50 7.77
CA GLY A 36 -8.41 -8.55 9.22
C GLY A 36 -9.00 -7.29 9.85
N ASP A 37 -8.14 -6.49 10.50
CA ASP A 37 -8.52 -5.34 11.35
C ASP A 37 -9.15 -4.14 10.63
N PHE A 38 -9.43 -4.25 9.32
CA PHE A 38 -9.92 -3.14 8.51
C PHE A 38 -11.28 -3.42 7.87
N VAL A 39 -11.39 -4.50 7.09
CA VAL A 39 -12.61 -4.88 6.38
C VAL A 39 -12.75 -6.38 6.45
N LYS A 40 -13.69 -6.85 7.26
CA LYS A 40 -13.90 -8.27 7.53
C LYS A 40 -15.39 -8.54 7.66
N VAL A 41 -15.87 -9.49 6.87
CA VAL A 41 -17.24 -10.00 6.90
C VAL A 41 -17.25 -11.45 7.40
N GLY A 42 -16.21 -12.23 7.09
CA GLY A 42 -16.10 -13.63 7.50
C GLY A 42 -14.65 -14.10 7.68
N GLY A 43 -14.41 -15.41 7.56
CA GLY A 43 -13.08 -16.01 7.79
C GLY A 43 -12.00 -15.57 6.80
N LEU A 44 -12.37 -15.01 5.65
CA LEU A 44 -11.43 -14.57 4.61
C LEU A 44 -10.47 -13.49 5.14
N GLY A 45 -10.94 -12.55 5.96
CA GLY A 45 -10.10 -11.51 6.55
C GLY A 45 -8.96 -12.07 7.43
N ASP A 46 -9.18 -13.19 8.12
CA ASP A 46 -8.16 -13.82 8.97
C ASP A 46 -7.11 -14.54 8.11
N VAL A 47 -7.56 -15.27 7.09
CA VAL A 47 -6.68 -15.93 6.12
C VAL A 47 -5.84 -14.88 5.37
N SER A 48 -6.48 -13.80 4.94
CA SER A 48 -5.85 -12.68 4.23
C SER A 48 -4.80 -11.95 5.07
N ALA A 49 -4.91 -12.00 6.41
CA ALA A 49 -3.89 -11.48 7.31
C ALA A 49 -2.81 -12.52 7.62
N ALA A 50 -3.17 -13.79 7.84
CA ALA A 50 -2.27 -14.83 8.32
C ALA A 50 -1.41 -15.43 7.20
N LEU A 51 -2.00 -15.74 6.05
CA LEU A 51 -1.30 -16.46 4.96
C LEU A 51 -0.15 -15.63 4.36
N PRO A 52 -0.32 -14.34 3.99
CA PRO A 52 0.79 -13.54 3.52
C PRO A 52 1.93 -13.46 4.53
N ARG A 53 1.62 -13.34 5.84
CA ARG A 53 2.65 -13.34 6.90
C ARG A 53 3.43 -14.65 6.94
N ALA A 54 2.76 -15.79 6.77
CA ALA A 54 3.40 -17.11 6.72
C ALA A 54 4.30 -17.29 5.48
N LEU A 55 4.05 -16.55 4.39
CA LEU A 55 4.83 -16.63 3.15
C LEU A 55 6.04 -15.68 3.11
N LEU A 56 6.15 -14.70 4.03
CA LEU A 56 7.31 -13.79 4.11
C LEU A 56 8.67 -14.51 4.15
N PRO A 57 8.84 -15.66 4.83
CA PRO A 57 10.13 -16.35 4.88
C PRO A 57 10.56 -16.99 3.56
N SER A 58 9.67 -17.18 2.59
CA SER A 58 9.95 -17.90 1.33
C SER A 58 9.70 -17.06 0.06
N CYS A 59 8.83 -16.05 0.11
CA CYS A 59 8.38 -15.27 -1.04
C CYS A 59 8.47 -13.75 -0.81
N ASP A 60 8.55 -12.97 -1.88
CA ASP A 60 8.21 -11.55 -1.86
C ASP A 60 6.71 -11.41 -2.04
N VAL A 61 5.99 -11.27 -0.92
CA VAL A 61 4.54 -11.24 -0.88
C VAL A 61 4.02 -9.86 -0.55
N ARG A 62 3.04 -9.40 -1.33
CA ARG A 62 2.33 -8.13 -1.13
C ARG A 62 0.84 -8.38 -1.11
N VAL A 63 0.11 -7.56 -0.36
CA VAL A 63 -1.35 -7.64 -0.28
C VAL A 63 -1.95 -6.42 -0.99
N LEU A 64 -2.86 -6.67 -1.92
CA LEU A 64 -3.67 -5.67 -2.59
C LEU A 64 -5.11 -5.76 -2.06
N VAL A 65 -5.60 -4.63 -1.56
CA VAL A 65 -6.98 -4.47 -1.10
C VAL A 65 -7.59 -3.24 -1.75
N PRO A 66 -8.92 -3.20 -1.94
CA PRO A 66 -9.60 -1.98 -2.34
C PRO A 66 -9.33 -0.85 -1.33
N GLY A 67 -9.23 0.37 -1.84
CA GLY A 67 -9.12 1.58 -1.02
C GLY A 67 -10.45 1.93 -0.33
N TYR A 68 -10.94 1.06 0.55
CA TYR A 68 -12.16 1.32 1.31
C TYR A 68 -11.99 2.57 2.18
N ARG A 69 -13.06 3.36 2.34
CA ARG A 69 -13.03 4.62 3.10
C ARG A 69 -12.44 4.45 4.51
N GLN A 70 -12.82 3.38 5.21
CA GLN A 70 -12.33 3.05 6.55
C GLN A 70 -10.83 2.77 6.58
N LEU A 71 -10.30 2.12 5.53
CA LEU A 71 -8.88 1.83 5.38
C LEU A 71 -8.12 3.10 5.03
N LEU A 72 -8.59 3.87 4.05
CA LEU A 72 -7.99 5.15 3.65
C LEU A 72 -7.94 6.17 4.81
N ALA A 73 -8.98 6.21 5.65
CA ALA A 73 -9.02 7.08 6.83
C ALA A 73 -7.98 6.73 7.90
N ARG A 74 -7.48 5.49 7.92
CA ARG A 74 -6.47 4.98 8.86
C ARG A 74 -5.08 4.84 8.22
N CYS A 75 -4.99 4.98 6.91
CA CYS A 75 -3.72 5.03 6.21
C CYS A 75 -3.05 6.38 6.43
N GLY A 76 -1.74 6.37 6.66
CA GLY A 76 -0.93 7.58 6.66
C GLY A 76 -0.70 8.10 5.24
N ALA A 77 0.47 8.69 4.99
CA ALA A 77 0.85 9.13 3.66
C ALA A 77 0.84 7.94 2.67
N LEU A 78 -0.07 8.00 1.71
CA LEU A 78 -0.13 7.04 0.61
C LEU A 78 0.66 7.58 -0.58
N GLN A 79 1.46 6.72 -1.17
CA GLN A 79 2.17 7.03 -2.39
C GLN A 79 1.48 6.37 -3.58
N ILE A 80 1.15 7.18 -4.58
CA ILE A 80 0.58 6.69 -5.84
C ILE A 80 1.70 6.02 -6.64
N VAL A 81 1.61 4.70 -6.81
CA VAL A 81 2.58 3.89 -7.59
C VAL A 81 2.19 3.74 -9.07
N GLY A 82 0.95 4.09 -9.42
CA GLY A 82 0.41 3.97 -10.77
C GLY A 82 -1.05 4.38 -10.81
N ARG A 83 -1.57 4.54 -12.03
CA ARG A 83 -2.99 4.77 -12.31
C ARG A 83 -3.40 3.79 -13.39
N CYS A 84 -4.60 3.23 -13.27
CA CYS A 84 -5.20 2.40 -14.29
C CYS A 84 -6.48 3.09 -14.77
N GLU A 85 -6.71 3.10 -16.08
CA GLU A 85 -7.99 3.55 -16.63
C GLU A 85 -9.09 2.55 -16.27
N ALA A 86 -10.34 3.04 -16.24
CA ALA A 86 -11.49 2.16 -16.07
C ALA A 86 -11.56 1.19 -17.24
N PHE A 87 -11.60 -0.11 -16.93
CA PHE A 87 -11.76 -1.18 -17.91
C PHE A 87 -13.04 -1.95 -17.59
N ALA A 88 -13.96 -1.98 -18.56
CA ALA A 88 -15.14 -2.84 -18.56
C ALA A 88 -15.22 -3.48 -19.95
N ALA A 89 -15.20 -4.81 -19.99
CA ALA A 89 -15.30 -5.61 -21.22
C ALA A 89 -16.73 -6.10 -21.43
#